data_AF-A0A4R9VG41-F1
#
_entry.id   AF-A0A4R9VG41-F1
#
_cell.length_a   1.000
_cell.length_b   1.000
_cell.length_c   1.000
_cell.angle_alpha   90.00
_cell.angle_beta   90.00
_cell.angle_gamma   90.00
#
_symmetry.space_group_name_H-M   'P 1'
#
loop_
_entity.id
_entity.type
_entity.pdbx_description
1 polymer ?
#
loop_
_entity_poly.entity_id
_entity_poly.type
_entity_poly.pdbx_seq_one_letter_code
_entity_poly.pdbx_strand_id
1 'polypeptide(L)'
;GAFTCDEWNGFAGTTRDDAGVGYNPLVSFAFLSALEDSGCAVRSTRWQGHHLRLETARGRLLGAVPCYLKSHSQGEYVFDHGWSDAFERAGGRYYPKLQSAVPFTPVTGPR
;
A
#
# COMPACT_ATOMS: atom_id res chain seq x y z
N GLY A 1 -6.39 -1.62 12.26
CA GLY A 1 -6.43 -1.68 10.79
C GLY A 1 -6.93 -3.04 10.35
N ALA A 2 -6.93 -3.32 9.05
CA ALA A 2 -7.42 -4.59 8.49
C ALA A 2 -6.56 -5.81 8.87
N PHE A 3 -5.38 -5.61 9.46
CA PHE A 3 -4.45 -6.66 9.87
C PHE A 3 -3.95 -6.42 11.29
N THR A 4 -3.65 -7.48 12.02
CA THR A 4 -2.78 -7.42 13.21
C THR A 4 -1.31 -7.47 12.80
N CYS A 5 -0.42 -7.07 13.73
CA CYS A 5 1.02 -7.19 13.54
C CYS A 5 1.43 -8.65 13.27
N ASP A 6 0.88 -9.59 14.06
CA ASP A 6 1.20 -11.02 13.95
C ASP A 6 0.74 -11.61 12.61
N GLU A 7 -0.45 -11.23 12.15
CA GLU A 7 -0.95 -11.66 10.83
C GLU A 7 -0.03 -11.20 9.70
N TRP A 8 0.43 -9.94 9.77
CA TRP A 8 1.28 -9.37 8.73
C TRP A 8 2.70 -9.94 8.76
N ASN A 9 3.26 -10.13 9.95
CA ASN A 9 4.57 -10.73 10.15
C ASN A 9 4.63 -12.20 9.71
N GLY A 10 3.47 -12.85 9.53
CA GLY A 10 3.38 -14.18 8.93
C GLY A 10 3.64 -14.22 7.43
N PHE A 11 3.71 -13.07 6.74
CA PHE A 11 3.98 -13.00 5.31
C PHE A 11 5.47 -12.99 5.01
N ALA A 12 5.81 -13.62 3.88
CA ALA A 12 7.18 -13.67 3.39
C ALA A 12 7.76 -12.25 3.14
N GLY A 13 9.02 -12.05 3.50
CA GLY A 13 9.78 -10.81 3.33
C GLY A 13 9.42 -9.69 4.29
N THR A 14 8.49 -9.89 5.23
CA THR A 14 8.04 -8.83 6.16
C THR A 14 8.77 -8.80 7.50
N THR A 15 9.56 -9.85 7.79
CA THR A 15 10.35 -9.99 9.03
C THR A 15 11.81 -10.30 8.72
N ARG A 16 12.72 -9.92 9.64
CA ARG A 16 14.17 -10.17 9.51
C ARG A 16 14.55 -11.65 9.47
N ASP A 17 13.76 -12.50 10.11
CA ASP A 17 14.04 -13.92 10.26
C ASP A 17 13.60 -14.76 9.05
N ASP A 18 13.04 -14.13 8.01
CA ASP A 18 12.67 -14.82 6.79
C ASP A 18 13.90 -15.10 5.90
N ALA A 19 14.39 -16.33 5.99
CA ALA A 19 15.51 -16.82 5.20
C ALA A 19 15.17 -17.15 3.73
N GLY A 20 13.88 -17.19 3.36
CA GLY A 20 13.46 -17.62 2.03
C GLY A 20 13.58 -16.53 0.97
N VAL A 21 12.83 -15.44 1.15
CA VAL A 21 12.73 -14.34 0.16
C VAL A 21 13.64 -13.15 0.54
N GLY A 22 14.15 -13.15 1.77
CA GLY A 22 14.90 -12.04 2.34
C GLY A 22 13.99 -10.91 2.81
N TYR A 23 14.42 -10.22 3.87
CA TYR A 23 13.64 -9.16 4.50
C TYR A 23 13.60 -7.86 3.69
N ASN A 24 12.40 -7.34 3.44
CA ASN A 24 12.17 -6.00 2.90
C ASN A 24 11.50 -5.10 3.97
N PRO A 25 12.25 -4.16 4.59
CA PRO A 25 11.71 -3.31 5.65
C PRO A 25 10.55 -2.43 5.19
N LEU A 26 10.49 -2.10 3.90
CA LEU A 26 9.53 -1.19 3.31
C LEU A 26 8.10 -1.77 3.22
N VAL A 27 7.97 -3.09 3.39
CA VAL A 27 6.67 -3.79 3.45
C VAL A 27 6.42 -4.44 4.82
N SER A 28 7.26 -4.13 5.81
CA SER A 28 7.06 -4.59 7.19
C SER A 28 5.85 -3.90 7.82
N PHE A 29 5.21 -4.58 8.76
CA PHE A 29 4.10 -4.00 9.53
C PHE A 29 4.54 -2.72 10.24
N ALA A 30 5.75 -2.72 10.84
CA ALA A 30 6.28 -1.59 11.58
C ALA A 30 6.46 -0.35 10.69
N PHE A 31 6.97 -0.52 9.46
CA PHE A 31 7.16 0.59 8.54
C PHE A 31 5.81 1.17 8.07
N LEU A 32 4.90 0.32 7.58
CA LEU A 32 3.59 0.76 7.08
C LEU A 32 2.75 1.41 8.19
N SER A 33 2.74 0.82 9.39
CA SER A 33 2.03 1.39 10.54
C SER A 33 2.63 2.73 10.95
N ALA A 34 3.95 2.88 10.94
CA ALA A 34 4.58 4.17 11.26
C ALA A 34 4.17 5.30 10.29
N LEU A 35 3.92 4.99 9.01
CA LEU A 35 3.43 5.97 8.04
C LEU A 35 1.98 6.40 8.35
N GLU A 36 1.13 5.47 8.77
CA GLU A 36 -0.25 5.77 9.16
C GLU A 36 -0.30 6.50 10.52
N ASP A 37 0.43 6.01 11.52
CA ASP A 37 0.47 6.53 12.89
C ASP A 37 1.10 7.93 12.97
N SER A 38 2.08 8.23 12.12
CA SER A 38 2.66 9.57 12.01
C SER A 38 1.75 10.59 11.33
N GLY A 39 0.68 10.14 10.67
CA GLY A 39 -0.26 11.00 9.96
C GLY A 39 0.18 11.41 8.56
N CYS A 40 1.25 10.82 7.99
CA CYS A 40 1.66 11.13 6.62
C CYS A 40 0.85 10.33 5.58
N ALA A 41 0.49 9.08 5.89
CA ALA A 41 -0.31 8.20 5.05
C ALA A 41 -1.73 7.99 5.63
N VAL A 42 -2.54 9.04 5.67
CA VAL A 42 -3.89 8.99 6.26
C VAL A 42 -4.94 9.67 5.39
N ARG A 43 -6.21 9.56 5.78
CA ARG A 43 -7.33 10.17 5.04
C ARG A 43 -7.20 11.70 4.90
N SER A 44 -6.70 12.41 5.90
CA SER A 44 -6.53 13.87 5.83
C SER A 44 -5.51 14.29 4.78
N THR A 45 -4.46 13.49 4.56
CA THR A 45 -3.45 13.67 3.50
C THR A 45 -3.85 12.99 2.18
N ARG A 46 -5.07 12.45 2.08
CA ARG A 46 -5.61 11.71 0.92
C ARG A 46 -4.80 10.47 0.55
N TRP A 47 -4.13 9.88 1.53
CA TRP A 47 -3.46 8.57 1.46
C TRP A 47 -4.13 7.60 2.43
N GLN A 48 -5.42 7.32 2.24
CA GLN A 48 -6.14 6.49 3.21
C GLN A 48 -5.72 5.02 3.07
N GLY A 49 -5.14 4.42 4.11
CA GLY A 49 -4.85 2.99 4.17
C GLY A 49 -6.08 2.14 3.84
N HIS A 50 -5.92 1.23 2.87
CA HIS A 50 -6.96 0.32 2.40
C HIS A 50 -6.35 -1.01 1.92
N HIS A 51 -5.47 -1.60 2.75
CA HIS A 51 -4.73 -2.80 2.42
C HIS A 51 -5.66 -4.00 2.15
N LEU A 52 -5.34 -4.76 1.10
CA LEU A 52 -6.15 -5.90 0.66
C LEU A 52 -5.73 -7.18 1.36
N ARG A 53 -6.71 -7.96 1.82
CA ARG A 53 -6.52 -9.32 2.37
C ARG A 53 -6.88 -10.36 1.32
N LEU A 54 -5.99 -11.33 1.13
CA LEU A 54 -6.30 -12.54 0.35
C LEU A 54 -6.50 -13.71 1.31
N GLU A 55 -7.70 -14.28 1.30
CA GLU A 55 -8.08 -15.38 2.19
C GLU A 55 -8.67 -16.55 1.40
N THR A 56 -8.46 -17.77 1.90
CA THR A 56 -9.21 -18.94 1.42
C THR A 56 -10.69 -18.82 1.78
N ALA A 57 -11.55 -19.60 1.13
CA ALA A 57 -12.96 -19.71 1.52
C ALA A 57 -13.18 -20.17 2.98
N ARG A 58 -12.15 -20.70 3.65
CA ARG A 58 -12.18 -21.13 5.05
C ARG A 58 -11.57 -20.08 6.01
N GLY A 59 -11.29 -18.86 5.54
CA GLY A 59 -10.76 -17.76 6.36
C GLY A 59 -9.25 -17.82 6.64
N ARG A 60 -8.52 -18.79 6.08
CA ARG A 60 -7.05 -18.81 6.17
C ARG A 60 -6.46 -17.67 5.34
N LEU A 61 -5.68 -16.81 5.98
CA LEU A 61 -4.93 -15.72 5.35
C LEU A 61 -3.79 -16.27 4.47
N LEU A 62 -3.70 -15.78 3.24
CA LEU A 62 -2.73 -16.22 2.23
C LEU A 62 -1.77 -15.11 1.80
N GLY A 63 -2.21 -13.86 1.84
CA GLY A 63 -1.41 -12.74 1.38
C GLY A 63 -2.05 -11.40 1.70
N ALA A 64 -1.24 -10.35 1.54
CA ALA A 64 -1.66 -8.97 1.65
C ALA A 64 -1.11 -8.14 0.50
N VAL A 65 -1.82 -7.07 0.16
CA VAL A 65 -1.32 -6.03 -0.74
C VAL A 65 -1.43 -4.69 -0.01
N PRO A 66 -0.31 -3.98 0.26
CA PRO A 66 -0.34 -2.63 0.77
C PRO A 66 -1.01 -1.71 -0.25
N CYS A 67 -2.22 -1.25 0.07
CA CYS A 67 -2.98 -0.37 -0.79
C CYS A 67 -3.44 0.88 -0.05
N TYR A 68 -3.56 1.97 -0.80
CA TYR A 68 -4.06 3.27 -0.34
C TYR A 68 -5.16 3.76 -1.29
N LEU A 69 -6.27 4.21 -0.72
CA LEU A 69 -7.32 4.91 -1.44
C LEU A 69 -6.93 6.38 -1.56
N LYS A 70 -6.75 6.84 -2.80
CA LYS A 70 -6.28 8.19 -3.12
C LYS A 70 -7.34 8.99 -3.86
N SER A 71 -7.43 10.27 -3.52
CA SER A 71 -8.32 11.23 -4.20
C SER A 71 -7.57 12.31 -5.00
N HIS A 72 -6.27 12.09 -5.24
CA HIS A 72 -5.41 12.94 -6.09
C HIS A 72 -4.16 12.16 -6.55
N SER A 73 -3.45 12.68 -7.56
CA SER A 73 -2.14 12.17 -8.01
C SER A 73 -0.93 12.70 -7.24
N GLN A 74 -1.10 13.58 -6.23
CA GLN A 74 0.06 14.10 -5.48
C GLN A 74 0.86 12.98 -4.82
N GLY A 75 2.19 13.06 -4.92
CA GLY A 75 3.12 12.03 -4.44
C GLY A 75 3.27 10.82 -5.38
N GLU A 76 2.64 10.85 -6.56
CA GLU A 76 2.84 9.84 -7.62
C GLU A 76 3.91 10.24 -8.63
N TYR A 77 4.22 9.30 -9.53
CA TYR A 77 4.90 9.63 -10.77
C TYR A 77 4.15 10.75 -11.51
N VAL A 78 4.89 11.73 -12.01
CA VAL A 78 4.36 12.91 -12.70
C VAL A 78 3.37 12.57 -13.83
N PHE A 79 3.54 11.40 -14.46
CA PHE A 79 2.69 10.92 -15.54
C PHE A 79 1.25 10.58 -15.10
N ASP A 80 1.01 10.30 -13.83
CA ASP A 80 -0.32 9.95 -13.31
C ASP A 80 -1.32 11.10 -13.45
N HIS A 81 -0.85 12.34 -13.32
CA HIS A 81 -1.66 13.54 -13.55
C HIS A 81 -2.22 13.58 -14.98
N GLY A 82 -1.38 13.31 -15.98
CA GLY A 82 -1.80 13.29 -17.38
C GLY A 82 -2.83 12.20 -17.68
N TRP A 83 -2.71 11.04 -17.04
CA TRP A 83 -3.72 9.98 -17.13
C TRP A 83 -5.03 10.37 -16.46
N SER A 84 -4.97 11.00 -15.29
CA SER A 84 -6.17 11.47 -14.60
C SER A 84 -6.94 12.48 -15.45
N ASP A 85 -6.24 13.46 -16.04
CA ASP A 85 -6.83 14.47 -16.93
C ASP A 85 -7.45 13.85 -18.19
N ALA A 86 -6.71 12.93 -18.84
CA ALA A 86 -7.19 12.29 -20.06
C ALA A 86 -8.44 11.42 -19.80
N PHE A 87 -8.44 10.66 -18.70
CA PHE A 87 -9.55 9.78 -18.35
C PHE A 87 -10.81 10.56 -17.95
N GLU A 88 -10.65 11.65 -17.20
CA GLU A 88 -11.78 12.53 -16.86
C GLU A 88 -12.36 13.24 -18.10
N ARG A 89 -11.50 13.68 -19.03
CA ARG A 89 -11.96 14.24 -20.33
C ARG A 89 -12.72 13.22 -21.19
N ALA A 90 -12.43 11.94 -21.04
CA ALA A 90 -13.19 10.86 -21.68
C ALA A 90 -14.53 10.56 -20.97
N GLY A 91 -14.89 11.30 -19.91
CA GLY A 91 -16.12 11.12 -19.15
C GLY A 91 -16.01 10.12 -17.99
N GLY A 92 -14.80 9.63 -17.70
CA GLY A 92 -14.54 8.73 -16.59
C GLY A 92 -14.49 9.45 -15.24
N ARG A 93 -14.48 8.66 -14.16
CA ARG A 93 -14.16 9.14 -12.81
C ARG A 93 -12.86 8.48 -12.38
N TYR A 94 -11.76 9.23 -12.44
CA TYR A 94 -10.44 8.69 -12.09
C TYR A 94 -10.28 8.51 -10.58
N TYR A 95 -10.93 9.37 -9.79
CA TYR A 95 -10.90 9.33 -8.33
C TYR A 95 -12.24 8.91 -7.70
N PRO A 96 -12.21 8.34 -6.49
CA PRO A 96 -11.00 7.87 -5.80
C PRO A 96 -10.42 6.65 -6.52
N LYS A 97 -9.10 6.53 -6.52
CA LYS A 97 -8.37 5.37 -7.06
C LYS A 97 -7.79 4.54 -5.94
N LEU A 98 -7.75 3.22 -6.12
CA LEU A 98 -6.99 2.34 -5.24
C LEU A 98 -5.59 2.15 -5.81
N GLN A 99 -4.58 2.36 -4.98
CA GLN A 99 -3.19 2.26 -5.40
C GLN A 99 -2.42 1.30 -4.51
N SER A 100 -1.75 0.33 -5.13
CA SER A 100 -0.76 -0.50 -4.46
C SER A 100 0.62 0.13 -4.57
N ALA A 101 1.21 0.53 -3.44
CA ALA A 101 2.53 1.15 -3.40
C ALA A 101 3.12 1.13 -1.98
N VAL A 102 4.44 1.33 -1.88
CA VAL A 102 5.09 1.78 -0.65
C VAL A 102 5.29 3.30 -0.76
N PRO A 103 4.62 4.13 0.05
CA PRO A 103 4.70 5.57 -0.10
C PRO A 103 5.96 6.15 0.55
N PHE A 104 6.34 7.35 0.10
CA PHE A 104 7.34 8.22 0.75
C PHE A 104 8.75 7.61 0.92
N THR A 105 9.16 6.68 0.06
CA THR A 105 10.52 6.15 0.05
C THR A 105 11.19 6.36 -1.32
N PRO A 106 12.37 7.00 -1.38
CA PRO A 106 13.16 7.07 -2.61
C PRO A 106 14.01 5.81 -2.84
N VAL A 107 14.02 4.88 -1.88
CA VAL A 107 14.88 3.69 -1.87
C VAL A 107 14.20 2.56 -2.63
N THR A 108 14.97 1.87 -3.48
CA THR A 108 14.53 0.67 -4.17
C THR A 108 14.47 -0.53 -3.21
N GLY A 109 13.47 -1.40 -3.39
CA GLY A 109 13.37 -2.67 -2.67
C GLY A 109 13.69 -3.88 -3.56
N PRO A 110 13.72 -5.10 -2.99
CA PRO A 110 13.70 -6.34 -3.76
C PRO A 110 12.55 -6.34 -4.78
N ARG A 111 12.79 -6.82 -6.01
CA ARG A 111 11.81 -6.91 -7.10
C ARG A 111 11.69 -8.33 -7.62
#